data_AF-A0A967M0Q6-F1
#
_entry.id   AF-A0A967M0Q6-F1
#
_cell.length_a   1.000
_cell.length_b   1.000
_cell.length_c   1.000
_cell.angle_alpha   90.00
_cell.angle_beta   90.00
_cell.angle_gamma   90.00
#
_symmetry.space_group_name_H-M   'P 1'
#
loop_
_entity.id
_entity.type
_entity.pdbx_description
1 polymer ?
#
loop_
_entity_poly.entity_id
_entity_poly.type
_entity_poly.pdbx_seq_one_letter_code
_entity_poly.pdbx_strand_id
1 'polypeptide(L)' 'ELQERFQFGNIVGKSKVMRQVYEIVEKVAHTRASVLITGESGTGKELIARAIHFNSPRRDKTFIS' A
#
# COMPACT_ATOMS: atom_id res chain seq x y z
N GLU A 1 8.21 -13.81 -4.82
CA GLU A 1 7.04 -13.64 -5.70
C GLU A 1 6.22 -12.36 -5.43
N LEU A 2 5.37 -12.24 -4.40
CA LEU A 2 4.52 -11.02 -4.24
C LEU A 2 5.31 -9.72 -4.02
N GLN A 3 6.42 -9.78 -3.26
CA GLN A 3 7.32 -8.64 -3.03
C GLN A 3 8.08 -8.18 -4.29
N GLU A 4 8.21 -9.04 -5.31
CA GLU A 4 8.93 -8.71 -6.55
C GLU A 4 8.03 -8.08 -7.62
N ARG A 5 6.71 -8.29 -7.54
CA ARG A 5 5.75 -7.78 -8.54
C ARG A 5 5.31 -6.33 -8.30
N PHE A 6 5.48 -5.82 -7.10
CA PHE A 6 4.99 -4.50 -6.71
C PHE A 6 6.10 -3.67 -6.08
N GLN A 7 6.23 -2.42 -6.55
CA GLN A 7 7.09 -1.43 -5.92
C GLN A 7 6.39 -0.92 -4.65
N PHE A 8 6.42 -1.72 -3.59
CA PHE A 8 6.04 -1.29 -2.23
C PHE A 8 7.03 -0.27 -1.63
N GLY A 9 7.99 0.22 -2.43
CA GLY A 9 8.96 1.25 -2.06
C GLY A 9 9.74 0.88 -0.80
N ASN A 10 9.83 1.83 0.12
CA ASN A 10 10.60 1.77 1.37
C ASN A 10 9.95 0.94 2.49
N ILE A 11 8.90 0.15 2.21
CA ILE A 11 8.27 -0.68 3.25
C ILE A 11 9.12 -1.92 3.50
N VAL A 12 9.79 -1.96 4.65
CA VAL A 12 10.56 -3.12 5.10
C VAL A 12 9.68 -3.98 6.01
N GLY A 13 8.97 -4.95 5.42
CA GLY A 13 8.13 -5.91 6.16
C GLY A 13 8.07 -7.27 5.49
N LYS A 14 8.58 -8.32 6.16
CA LYS A 14 8.67 -9.71 5.62
C LYS A 14 7.76 -10.71 6.35
N SER A 15 7.05 -10.27 7.39
CA SER A 15 6.18 -11.14 8.19
C SER A 15 4.97 -11.63 7.39
N LYS A 16 4.37 -12.76 7.82
CA LYS A 16 3.15 -13.30 7.18
C LYS A 16 1.99 -12.31 7.23
N VAL A 17 1.83 -11.58 8.34
CA VAL A 17 0.79 -10.55 8.50
C VAL A 17 0.99 -9.41 7.49
N MET A 18 2.23 -8.95 7.28
CA MET A 18 2.51 -7.93 6.28
C MET A 18 2.20 -8.38 4.85
N ARG A 19 2.35 -9.67 4.53
CA ARG A 19 1.92 -10.19 3.22
C ARG A 19 0.43 -10.03 3.00
N GLN A 20 -0.38 -10.28 4.03
CA GLN A 20 -1.83 -10.07 3.94
C GLN A 20 -2.17 -8.59 3.70
N VAL A 21 -1.44 -7.68 4.34
CA VAL A 21 -1.58 -6.23 4.07
C VAL A 21 -1.26 -5.92 2.61
N TYR A 22 -0.17 -6.47 2.06
CA TYR A 22 0.19 -6.27 0.65
C TYR A 22 -0.85 -6.82 -0.32
N GLU A 23 -1.43 -7.99 -0.04
CA GLU A 23 -2.52 -8.57 -0.85
C GLU A 23 -3.77 -7.68 -0.84
N ILE A 24 -4.08 -7.04 0.29
CA ILE A 24 -5.18 -6.08 0.38
C ILE A 24 -4.86 -4.83 -0.45
N VAL A 25 -3.64 -4.30 -0.31
CA VAL A 25 -3.16 -3.14 -1.08
C VAL A 25 -3.30 -3.38 -2.59
N GLU A 26 -2.85 -4.54 -3.07
CA GLU A 26 -2.99 -4.94 -4.47
C GLU A 26 -4.44 -4.92 -4.94
N LYS A 27 -5.34 -5.53 -4.16
CA LYS A 27 -6.76 -5.58 -4.50
C LYS A 27 -7.39 -4.18 -4.55
N VAL A 28 -7.12 -3.33 -3.58
CA VAL A 28 -7.77 -2.01 -3.50
C VAL A 28 -7.17 -0.99 -4.47
N ALA A 29 -5.88 -1.08 -4.80
CA ALA A 29 -5.19 -0.15 -5.68
C ALA A 29 -5.80 -0.05 -7.08
N HIS A 30 -6.38 -1.13 -7.60
CA HIS A 30 -7.05 -1.14 -8.90
C HIS A 30 -8.52 -0.68 -8.86
N THR A 31 -9.03 -0.31 -7.69
CA THR A 31 -10.44 0.10 -7.51
C THR A 31 -10.58 1.62 -7.35
N ARG A 32 -11.82 2.10 -7.40
CA ARG A 32 -12.18 3.49 -7.06
C ARG A 32 -12.71 3.64 -5.63
N ALA A 33 -12.69 2.58 -4.83
CA ALA A 33 -13.24 2.60 -3.47
C ALA A 33 -12.42 3.52 -2.56
N SER A 34 -13.09 4.18 -1.62
CA SER A 34 -12.41 4.90 -0.53
C SER A 34 -11.81 3.89 0.45
N VAL A 35 -10.55 4.10 0.84
CA VAL A 35 -9.81 3.20 1.73
C VAL A 35 -9.58 3.88 3.07
N LEU A 36 -9.89 3.18 4.17
CA LEU A 36 -9.54 3.59 5.54
C LEU A 36 -8.36 2.74 6.03
N ILE A 37 -7.27 3.39 6.45
CA ILE A 37 -6.09 2.73 7.00
C ILE A 37 -6.06 2.97 8.50
N THR A 38 -6.14 1.90 9.29
CA THR A 38 -6.12 1.94 10.75
C THR A 38 -4.81 1.38 11.30
N GLY A 39 -4.52 1.68 12.57
CA GLY A 39 -3.31 1.23 13.26
C GLY A 39 -2.76 2.30 14.20
N GLU A 40 -1.88 1.88 15.11
CA GLU A 40 -1.29 2.76 16.12
C GLU A 40 -0.39 3.85 15.50
N SER A 41 -0.09 4.90 16.28
CA SER A 41 0.85 5.93 15.85
C SER A 41 2.24 5.33 15.58
N GLY A 42 2.96 5.85 14.58
CA GLY A 42 4.30 5.36 14.23
C GLY A 42 4.37 4.04 13.45
N THR A 43 3.23 3.39 13.14
CA THR A 43 3.21 2.09 12.41
C THR A 43 3.38 2.20 10.88
N GLY A 44 3.67 3.39 10.35
CA GLY A 44 3.94 3.57 8.92
C GLY A 44 2.70 3.54 8.01
N LYS A 45 1.51 3.86 8.53
CA LYS A 45 0.25 3.93 7.74
C LYS A 45 0.36 4.77 6.47
N GLU A 46 1.14 5.86 6.50
CA GLU A 46 1.38 6.72 5.33
C GLU A 46 2.11 5.96 4.20
N LEU A 47 3.03 5.05 4.55
CA LEU A 47 3.71 4.22 3.56
C LEU A 47 2.72 3.29 2.85
N ILE A 48 1.73 2.77 3.57
CA ILE A 48 0.65 1.96 2.99
C ILE A 48 -0.22 2.81 2.05
N ALA A 49 -0.59 4.03 2.46
CA ALA A 49 -1.35 4.95 1.61
C ALA A 49 -0.61 5.26 0.30
N ARG A 50 0.70 5.54 0.38
CA ARG A 50 1.57 5.76 -0.78
C ARG A 50 1.64 4.50 -1.65
N ALA A 51 1.78 3.33 -1.06
CA ALA A 51 1.81 2.07 -1.80
C ALA A 51 0.50 1.81 -2.59
N ILE A 52 -0.66 2.12 -2.01
CA ILE A 52 -1.94 2.05 -2.73
C ILE A 52 -1.92 2.99 -3.94
N HIS A 53 -1.49 4.24 -3.75
CA HIS A 53 -1.42 5.23 -4.82
C HIS A 53 -0.48 4.81 -5.96
N PHE A 54 0.76 4.42 -5.64
CA PHE A 54 1.77 4.02 -6.61
C PHE A 54 1.37 2.80 -7.44
N ASN A 55 0.59 1.89 -6.86
CA ASN A 55 0.13 0.67 -7.54
C ASN A 55 -1.24 0.85 -8.22
N SER A 56 -1.83 2.04 -8.13
CA SER A 56 -3.11 2.35 -8.77
C SER A 56 -2.92 2.89 -10.20
N PRO A 57 -3.98 2.89 -11.03
CA PRO A 57 -3.99 3.62 -12.31
C PRO A 57 -3.75 5.15 -12.17
N ARG A 58 -3.76 5.69 -10.93
CA ARG A 58 -3.54 7.11 -10.63
C ARG A 58 -2.09 7.40 -10.21
N ARG A 59 -1.17 6.44 -10.31
CA ARG A 59 0.23 6.58 -9.87
C ARG A 59 0.95 7.83 -10.39
N ASP A 60 0.60 8.29 -11.60
CA ASP A 60 1.21 9.46 -12.25
C ASP A 60 0.56 10.80 -11.83
N LYS A 61 -0.44 10.75 -10.95
CA LYS A 61 -1.10 11.94 -10.37
C LYS A 61 -0.44 12.29 -9.04
N THR A 62 -0.58 13.55 -8.64
CA THR A 62 -0.09 14.05 -7.35
C THR A 62 -0.70 13.29 -6.19
N PHE A 63 0.15 12.81 -5.27
CA PHE A 63 -0.24 12.28 -3.96
C PHE A 63 -0.10 13.38 -2.92
N ILE A 64 -1.16 13.66 -2.18
CA ILE A 64 -1.19 14.66 -1.10
C ILE A 64 -1.28 13.92 0.23
N SER A 65 -0.43 14.29 1.19
CA SER A 65 -0.21 13.61 2.48
C SER A 65 -0.69 14.49 3.62
#